data_AF-A0A923RQD5-F1
#
_entry.id   AF-A0A923RQD5-F1
#
_cell.length_a   1.000
_cell.length_b   1.000
_cell.length_c   1.000
_cell.angle_alpha   90.00
_cell.angle_beta   90.00
_cell.angle_gamma   90.00
#
_symmetry.space_group_name_H-M   'P 1'
#
loop_
_entity.id
_entity.type
_entity.pdbx_description
1 polymer ?
#
loop_
_entity_poly.entity_id
_entity_poly.type
_entity_poly.pdbx_seq_one_letter_code
_entity_poly.pdbx_strand_id
1 'polypeptide(L)'
;HEQRRHWDGREFDEYIITTEGVGVYGETPEEYLCRMETLHELMAVLDTCTEAQRRRFLLYALDGLSLAEIGVLCGCSKVAVYQSVEAVRKKFINFFENRLNE
;
A
#
# COMPACT_ATOMS: atom_id res chain seq x y z
N HIS A 1 25.47 34.77 -16.18
CA HIS A 1 26.20 33.58 -16.65
C HIS A 1 25.69 32.38 -15.87
N GLU A 2 25.00 31.48 -16.56
CA GLU A 2 24.35 30.29 -16.00
C GLU A 2 25.43 29.26 -15.65
N GLN A 3 25.47 28.84 -14.38
CA GLN A 3 26.39 27.82 -13.90
C GLN A 3 26.01 26.49 -14.55
N ARG A 4 26.82 26.03 -15.51
CA ARG A 4 26.69 24.68 -16.07
C ARG A 4 26.92 23.70 -14.94
N ARG A 5 25.90 22.90 -14.61
CA ARG A 5 26.04 21.78 -13.66
C ARG A 5 27.11 20.86 -14.23
N HIS A 6 28.26 20.83 -13.58
CA HIS A 6 29.36 19.95 -13.93
C HIS A 6 28.91 18.52 -13.65
N TRP A 7 28.78 17.72 -14.71
CA TRP A 7 28.62 16.28 -14.56
C TRP A 7 29.94 15.72 -14.08
N ASP A 8 29.89 14.89 -13.04
CA ASP A 8 31.04 14.18 -12.54
C ASP A 8 31.59 13.26 -13.64
N GLY A 9 32.88 13.40 -13.94
CA GLY A 9 33.58 12.72 -15.02
C GLY A 9 34.22 11.39 -14.62
N ARG A 10 34.00 10.93 -13.39
CA ARG A 10 34.40 9.59 -12.94
C ARG A 10 33.62 8.52 -13.73
N GLU A 11 34.27 7.40 -14.07
CA GLU A 11 33.57 6.24 -14.64
C GLU A 11 32.48 5.75 -13.69
N PHE A 12 31.43 5.11 -14.22
CA PHE A 12 30.38 4.44 -13.43
C PHE A 12 31.02 3.29 -12.64
N ASP A 13 31.67 3.63 -11.53
CA ASP A 13 32.31 2.70 -10.63
C ASP A 13 31.26 2.23 -9.61
N GLU A 14 31.09 0.91 -9.52
CA GLU A 14 30.21 0.25 -8.56
C GLU A 14 30.52 0.71 -7.12
N TYR A 15 31.77 1.07 -6.84
CA TYR A 15 32.19 1.63 -5.56
C TYR A 15 31.64 3.03 -5.28
N ILE A 16 31.48 3.88 -6.31
CA ILE A 16 30.90 5.23 -6.17
C ILE A 16 29.39 5.14 -5.92
N ILE A 17 28.70 4.25 -6.64
CA ILE A 17 27.26 4.01 -6.47
C ILE A 17 26.96 3.54 -5.04
N THR A 18 27.78 2.63 -4.51
CA THR A 18 27.60 2.06 -3.17
C THR A 18 28.04 2.99 -2.04
N THR A 19 29.03 3.86 -2.26
CA THR A 19 29.61 4.72 -1.21
C THR A 19 29.00 6.13 -1.17
N GLU A 20 28.61 6.68 -2.32
CA GLU A 20 28.13 8.06 -2.48
C GLU A 20 26.68 8.16 -3.00
N GLY A 21 26.15 7.09 -3.60
CA GLY A 21 24.72 6.97 -3.91
C GLY A 21 23.91 6.87 -2.61
N VAL A 22 22.65 7.31 -2.65
CA VAL A 22 21.72 7.32 -1.50
C VAL A 22 21.56 5.90 -0.93
N GLY A 23 22.46 5.50 -0.03
CA GLY A 23 22.42 4.28 0.79
C GLY A 23 22.37 2.95 0.02
N VAL A 24 23.19 1.99 0.45
CA VAL A 24 23.21 0.58 -0.01
C VAL A 24 21.85 -0.18 0.17
N TYR A 25 20.80 0.48 0.66
CA TYR A 25 19.45 -0.09 0.89
C TYR A 25 18.32 0.93 0.61
N GLY A 26 18.48 1.84 -0.35
CA GLY A 26 17.40 2.71 -0.82
C GLY A 26 16.52 2.00 -1.85
N GLU A 27 15.20 2.12 -1.74
CA GLU A 27 14.27 1.74 -2.81
C GLU A 27 14.60 2.52 -4.10
N THR A 28 14.70 1.83 -5.24
CA THR A 28 14.97 2.49 -6.52
C THR A 28 13.80 3.39 -6.94
N PRO A 29 14.01 4.39 -7.81
CA PRO A 29 12.90 5.18 -8.35
C PRO A 29 11.80 4.33 -8.99
N GLU A 30 12.17 3.27 -9.70
CA GLU A 30 11.24 2.32 -10.33
C GLU A 30 10.46 1.52 -9.28
N GLU A 31 11.14 1.04 -8.23
CA GLU A 31 10.49 0.33 -7.12
C GLU A 31 9.52 1.23 -6.36
N TYR A 32 9.91 2.48 -6.11
CA TYR A 32 9.04 3.48 -5.49
C TYR A 32 7.78 3.71 -6.31
N LEU A 33 7.92 3.90 -7.62
CA LEU A 33 6.78 4.07 -8.51
C LEU A 33 5.87 2.84 -8.50
N CYS A 34 6.44 1.65 -8.63
CA CYS A 34 5.69 0.39 -8.58
C CYS A 34 4.93 0.22 -7.25
N ARG A 35 5.55 0.56 -6.11
CA ARG A 35 4.89 0.55 -4.80
C ARG A 35 3.74 1.55 -4.75
N MET A 36 3.93 2.77 -5.26
CA MET A 36 2.89 3.79 -5.29
C MET A 36 1.70 3.37 -6.18
N GLU A 37 1.96 2.76 -7.33
CA GLU A 37 0.92 2.20 -8.20
C GLU A 37 0.15 1.08 -7.49
N THR A 38 0.86 0.15 -6.86
CA THR A 38 0.26 -0.93 -6.07
C THR A 38 -0.63 -0.37 -4.96
N LEU A 39 -0.16 0.61 -4.20
CA LEU A 39 -0.92 1.26 -3.14
C LEU A 39 -2.17 1.95 -3.70
N HIS A 40 -2.04 2.64 -4.83
CA HIS A 40 -3.17 3.33 -5.46
C HIS A 40 -4.26 2.36 -5.89
N GLU A 41 -3.90 1.20 -6.45
CA GLU A 41 -4.85 0.15 -6.80
C GLU A 41 -5.57 -0.43 -5.58
N LEU A 42 -4.83 -0.72 -4.50
CA LEU A 42 -5.41 -1.19 -3.25
C LEU A 42 -6.38 -0.16 -2.65
N MET A 43 -6.01 1.13 -2.69
CA MET A 43 -6.86 2.23 -2.25
C MET A 43 -8.12 2.33 -3.09
N ALA A 44 -8.03 2.18 -4.41
CA ALA A 44 -9.19 2.21 -5.30
C ALA A 44 -10.21 1.10 -4.95
N VAL A 45 -9.75 -0.11 -4.58
CA VAL A 45 -10.65 -1.17 -4.11
C VAL A 45 -11.34 -0.78 -2.80
N LEU A 46 -10.59 -0.22 -1.84
CA LEU A 46 -11.15 0.27 -0.58
C LEU A 46 -12.15 1.41 -0.80
N ASP A 47 -11.96 2.24 -1.82
CA ASP A 47 -12.87 3.33 -2.17
C ASP A 47 -14.24 2.82 -2.62
N THR A 48 -14.31 1.63 -3.21
CA THR A 48 -15.60 0.99 -3.53
C THR A 48 -16.36 0.50 -2.28
N CYS A 49 -15.69 0.32 -1.15
CA CYS A 49 -16.28 -0.19 0.10
C CYS A 49 -17.11 0.89 0.80
N THR A 50 -18.11 0.47 1.59
CA THR A 50 -18.80 1.43 2.46
C THR A 50 -17.85 1.94 3.55
N GLU A 51 -18.11 3.12 4.09
CA GLU A 51 -17.28 3.69 5.17
C GLU A 51 -17.18 2.73 6.36
N ALA A 52 -18.30 2.08 6.73
CA ALA A 52 -18.32 1.09 7.81
C ALA A 52 -17.47 -0.15 7.49
N GLN A 53 -17.52 -0.64 6.25
CA GLN A 53 -16.68 -1.75 5.80
C GLN A 53 -15.20 -1.39 5.85
N ARG A 54 -14.84 -0.25 5.26
CA ARG A 54 -13.46 0.25 5.22
C ARG A 54 -12.91 0.45 6.63
N ARG A 55 -13.62 1.17 7.49
CA ARG A 55 -13.21 1.43 8.88
C ARG A 55 -13.00 0.15 9.66
N ARG A 56 -13.96 -0.78 9.64
CA ARG A 56 -13.87 -2.05 10.39
C ARG A 56 -12.76 -2.95 9.86
N PHE A 57 -12.55 -2.96 8.55
CA PHE A 57 -11.46 -3.70 7.94
C PHE A 57 -10.09 -3.15 8.33
N LEU A 58 -9.89 -1.84 8.32
CA LEU A 58 -8.62 -1.21 8.70
C LEU A 58 -8.31 -1.45 10.19
N LEU A 59 -9.29 -1.30 11.07
CA LEU A 59 -9.14 -1.60 12.50
C LEU A 59 -8.74 -3.07 12.75
N TYR A 60 -9.24 -3.99 11.92
CA TYR A 60 -8.88 -5.39 12.01
C TYR A 60 -7.48 -5.68 11.43
N ALA A 61 -7.20 -5.18 10.23
CA ALA A 61 -6.02 -5.56 9.44
C ALA A 61 -4.76 -4.76 9.80
N LEU A 62 -4.90 -3.48 10.15
CA LEU A 62 -3.78 -2.59 10.45
C LEU A 62 -3.60 -2.39 11.96
N ASP A 63 -4.70 -2.16 12.69
CA ASP A 63 -4.62 -1.93 14.13
C ASP A 63 -4.63 -3.23 14.96
N GLY A 64 -4.90 -4.38 14.33
CA GLY A 64 -4.85 -5.69 14.98
C GLY A 64 -5.97 -5.95 16.00
N LEU A 65 -7.04 -5.15 15.99
CA LEU A 65 -8.15 -5.29 16.91
C LEU A 65 -9.00 -6.54 16.61
N SER A 66 -9.51 -7.18 17.66
CA SER A 66 -10.42 -8.31 17.50
C SER A 66 -11.80 -7.85 17.00
N LEU A 67 -12.54 -8.78 16.38
CA LEU A 67 -13.89 -8.52 15.90
C LEU A 67 -14.86 -8.06 17.01
N ALA A 68 -14.60 -8.47 18.25
CA ALA A 68 -15.41 -8.07 19.40
C ALA A 68 -15.11 -6.62 19.82
N GLU A 69 -13.83 -6.25 19.94
CA GLU A 69 -13.42 -4.88 20.27
C GLU A 69 -13.92 -3.88 19.23
N ILE A 70 -13.79 -4.22 17.93
CA ILE A 70 -14.31 -3.40 16.84
C ILE A 70 -15.84 -3.27 16.92
N GLY A 71 -16.54 -4.35 17.31
CA GLY A 71 -17.99 -4.33 17.50
C GLY A 71 -18.40 -3.33 18.58
N VAL A 72 -17.68 -3.33 19.70
CA VAL A 72 -17.88 -2.36 20.80
C VAL A 72 -17.60 -0.94 20.31
N LEU A 73 -16.47 -0.71 19.63
CA LEU A 73 -16.08 0.62 19.11
C LEU A 73 -17.07 1.17 18.07
N CYS A 74 -17.66 0.31 17.25
CA CYS A 74 -18.62 0.69 16.21
C CYS A 74 -20.09 0.60 16.64
N GLY A 75 -20.37 0.21 17.89
CA GLY A 75 -21.74 0.02 18.38
C GLY A 75 -22.52 -1.05 17.61
N CYS A 76 -21.87 -2.13 17.17
CA CYS A 76 -22.48 -3.20 16.40
C CYS A 76 -22.07 -4.60 16.88
N SER A 77 -22.75 -5.64 16.39
CA SER A 77 -22.45 -7.01 16.77
C SER A 77 -21.12 -7.49 16.15
N LYS A 78 -20.43 -8.41 16.84
CA LYS A 78 -19.25 -9.11 16.31
C LYS A 78 -19.50 -9.71 14.92
N VAL A 79 -20.71 -10.23 14.68
CA VAL A 79 -21.12 -10.81 13.39
C VAL A 79 -21.17 -9.74 12.29
N ALA A 80 -21.70 -8.55 12.59
CA ALA A 80 -21.72 -7.44 11.64
C ALA A 80 -20.30 -6.98 11.26
N VAL A 81 -19.36 -7.01 12.21
CA VAL A 81 -17.94 -6.74 11.93
C VAL A 81 -17.35 -7.80 11.03
N TYR A 82 -17.55 -9.09 11.35
CA TYR A 82 -17.10 -10.21 10.50
C TYR A 82 -17.59 -10.06 9.06
N GLN A 83 -18.89 -9.84 8.86
CA GLN A 83 -19.47 -9.65 7.53
C GLN A 83 -18.88 -8.44 6.80
N SER A 84 -18.55 -7.37 7.53
CA SER A 84 -17.91 -6.19 6.96
C SER A 84 -16.51 -6.51 6.42
N VAL A 85 -15.71 -7.25 7.20
CA VAL A 85 -14.36 -7.68 6.82
C VAL A 85 -14.40 -8.63 5.62
N GLU A 86 -15.30 -9.62 5.63
CA GLU A 86 -15.45 -10.58 4.54
C GLU A 86 -15.91 -9.90 3.24
N ALA A 87 -16.79 -8.90 3.33
CA ALA A 87 -17.20 -8.13 2.16
C ALA A 87 -16.02 -7.38 1.50
N VAL A 88 -15.11 -6.81 2.31
CA VAL A 88 -13.89 -6.16 1.80
C VAL A 88 -12.96 -7.20 1.17
N ARG A 89 -12.70 -8.33 1.85
CA ARG A 89 -11.88 -9.42 1.30
C ARG A 89 -12.39 -9.91 -0.05
N LYS A 90 -13.71 -10.11 -0.18
CA LYS A 90 -14.32 -10.54 -1.44
C LYS A 90 -14.11 -9.52 -2.55
N LYS A 91 -14.17 -8.23 -2.26
CA LYS A 91 -13.89 -7.18 -3.25
C LYS A 91 -12.44 -7.20 -3.73
N PHE A 92 -11.49 -7.40 -2.81
CA PHE A 92 -10.09 -7.59 -3.18
C PHE A 92 -9.89 -8.83 -4.05
N ILE A 93 -10.45 -9.97 -3.67
CA ILE A 93 -10.35 -11.21 -4.45
C ILE A 93 -10.90 -10.99 -5.87
N ASN A 94 -12.12 -10.47 -5.99
CA ASN A 94 -12.73 -10.20 -7.29
C ASN A 94 -11.90 -9.22 -8.15
N PHE A 95 -11.31 -8.20 -7.53
CA PHE A 95 -10.45 -7.25 -8.24
C PHE A 95 -9.21 -7.92 -8.82
N PHE A 96 -8.52 -8.75 -8.02
CA PHE A 96 -7.33 -9.47 -8.48
C PHE A 96 -7.65 -10.59 -9.46
N GLU A 97 -8.76 -11.31 -9.29
CA GLU A 97 -9.21 -12.32 -10.25
C GLU A 97 -9.51 -11.71 -11.63
N ASN A 98 -10.17 -10.55 -11.68
CA ASN A 98 -10.44 -9.85 -12.94
C ASN A 98 -9.15 -9.45 -13.65
N ARG A 99 -8.14 -8.99 -12.91
CA ARG A 99 -6.84 -8.57 -13.44
C ARG A 99 -5.97 -9.73 -13.94
N LEU A 100 -6.11 -10.93 -13.37
CA LEU A 100 -5.40 -12.13 -13.83
C LEU A 100 -6.02 -12.76 -15.08
N ASN A 101 -7.27 -12.40 -15.39
CA ASN A 101 -8.00 -12.90 -16.55
C ASN A 101 -7.92 -11.96 -17.78
N GLU A 102 -7.26 -10.80 -17.64
CA GLU A 102 -6.91 -9.86 -18.72
C GLU A 102 -5.58 -10.24 -19.38
#